data_AF-A0AAN7YG39-F1
#
_entry.id   AF-A0AAN7YG39-F1
#
_cell.length_a   1.000
_cell.length_b   1.000
_cell.length_c   1.000
_cell.angle_alpha   90.00
_cell.angle_beta   90.00
_cell.angle_gamma   90.00
#
_symmetry.space_group_name_H-M   'P 1'
#
loop_
_entity.id
_entity.type
_entity.pdbx_description
1 polymer ?
#
loop_
_entity_poly.entity_id
_entity_poly.type
_entity_poly.pdbx_seq_one_letter_code
_entity_poly.pdbx_strand_id
1 'polypeptide(L)'
;MASKSISRTLGKVLSRPTTATSSSKCQRLATAQSSRAFTDASARHTTLSSHSQRRRPSLAPLTQPAYRQTPPATRTIFIQTEDTPNADALKFRPNHEVLPKDFPSSFLEYMTARSTIAPPHPSPLAAQLMNVEGVTSVFYGKDYITVTKSSDTPWAHVKPEVFSIISEAVTSGQPIVNTIENKTGEDGQGSASSEAEATYAPEDEEIVGMIQELLETRIRPAIQEDGGDIEFRGFHDGQVMLKLRGACRTCDSSTVTLKNGIESMLMHYIEEVKGVQQVLDQEEEVAMLEFEKFEEKLRAQGRGTPTTVGKGSLDSAEA
;
A
#
# COMPACT_ATOMS: atom_id res chain seq x y z
N MET A 1 33.40 3.58 -54.99
CA MET A 1 33.23 2.49 -54.01
C MET A 1 31.72 2.42 -53.72
N ALA A 2 30.87 1.62 -54.39
CA ALA A 2 30.81 0.14 -54.45
C ALA A 2 31.02 -0.46 -53.04
N SER A 3 30.09 -1.16 -52.39
CA SER A 3 29.19 -2.22 -52.89
C SER A 3 27.96 -2.46 -52.00
N LYS A 4 26.97 -3.11 -52.62
CA LYS A 4 25.72 -3.68 -52.09
C LYS A 4 25.94 -5.02 -51.35
N SER A 5 25.01 -5.39 -50.46
CA SER A 5 24.36 -6.73 -50.31
C SER A 5 23.33 -6.64 -49.16
N ILE A 6 22.02 -6.91 -49.24
CA ILE A 6 21.13 -7.95 -49.83
C ILE A 6 20.94 -9.21 -48.95
N SER A 7 19.63 -9.54 -48.79
CA SER A 7 18.92 -10.79 -48.37
C SER A 7 18.44 -10.84 -46.91
N ARG A 8 17.12 -10.70 -46.62
CA ARG A 8 15.94 -11.59 -46.86
C ARG A 8 16.04 -12.94 -46.13
N THR A 9 15.08 -13.25 -45.24
CA THR A 9 13.97 -14.21 -45.48
C THR A 9 13.08 -14.45 -44.24
N LEU A 10 11.75 -14.47 -44.49
CA LEU A 10 10.70 -15.43 -44.04
C LEU A 10 10.61 -15.75 -42.53
N GLY A 11 9.51 -15.60 -41.79
CA GLY A 11 8.10 -15.78 -42.13
C GLY A 11 7.53 -16.96 -41.32
N LYS A 12 6.61 -16.71 -40.37
CA LYS A 12 5.58 -17.70 -39.98
C LYS A 12 4.44 -17.08 -39.18
N VAL A 13 3.32 -16.94 -39.89
CA VAL A 13 1.94 -16.88 -39.39
C VAL A 13 1.57 -18.27 -38.89
N LEU A 14 1.02 -18.41 -37.69
CA LEU A 14 0.20 -19.56 -37.30
C LEU A 14 -0.95 -19.12 -36.39
N SER A 15 -2.13 -19.56 -36.79
CA SER A 15 -3.46 -19.37 -36.23
C SER A 15 -3.81 -20.42 -35.17
N ARG A 16 -4.57 -19.98 -34.14
CA ARG A 16 -5.69 -20.61 -33.37
C ARG A 16 -5.73 -22.16 -33.18
N PRO A 17 -6.21 -22.65 -32.02
CA PRO A 17 -7.65 -22.97 -32.00
C PRO A 17 -8.38 -22.70 -30.68
N THR A 18 -9.68 -22.47 -30.85
CA THR A 18 -10.77 -22.58 -29.87
C THR A 18 -11.01 -24.03 -29.44
N THR A 19 -11.31 -24.24 -28.17
CA THR A 19 -12.00 -25.45 -27.69
C THR A 19 -13.23 -25.05 -26.88
N ALA A 20 -14.40 -25.40 -27.41
CA ALA A 20 -15.68 -25.43 -26.71
C ALA A 20 -16.10 -26.90 -26.59
N THR A 21 -16.40 -27.38 -25.38
CA THR A 21 -17.21 -28.60 -25.11
C THR A 21 -17.61 -28.53 -23.62
N SER A 22 -18.86 -28.18 -23.30
CA SER A 22 -20.03 -29.05 -23.07
C SER A 22 -19.97 -29.89 -21.78
N SER A 23 -20.86 -29.58 -20.84
CA SER A 23 -21.41 -30.46 -19.78
C SER A 23 -22.15 -29.56 -18.77
N SER A 24 -23.34 -29.80 -18.23
CA SER A 24 -24.45 -30.71 -18.49
C SER A 24 -25.64 -30.09 -17.74
N LYS A 25 -26.85 -30.21 -18.32
CA LYS A 25 -28.11 -29.90 -17.63
C LYS A 25 -28.22 -30.69 -16.33
N CYS A 26 -28.69 -30.06 -15.26
CA CYS A 26 -29.54 -30.74 -14.30
C CYS A 26 -30.60 -29.76 -13.75
N GLN A 27 -31.80 -29.87 -14.30
CA GLN A 27 -33.03 -29.35 -13.73
C GLN A 27 -33.41 -30.23 -12.55
N ARG A 28 -33.81 -29.65 -11.41
CA ARG A 28 -34.85 -30.27 -10.57
C ARG A 28 -35.83 -29.24 -10.05
N LEU A 29 -37.09 -29.61 -10.28
CA LEU A 29 -38.32 -28.98 -9.88
C LEU A 29 -38.55 -29.04 -8.37
N ALA A 30 -39.42 -28.13 -7.95
CA ALA A 30 -40.06 -28.01 -6.65
C ALA A 30 -40.66 -29.31 -6.10
N THR A 31 -40.77 -29.38 -4.76
CA THR A 31 -42.01 -29.76 -4.07
C THR A 31 -42.01 -29.19 -2.65
N ALA A 32 -43.11 -28.53 -2.32
CA ALA A 32 -43.51 -28.20 -0.96
C ALA A 32 -43.68 -29.47 -0.10
N GLN A 33 -43.55 -29.34 1.23
CA GLN A 33 -44.66 -29.64 2.13
C GLN A 33 -44.35 -29.26 3.59
N SER A 34 -45.41 -28.72 4.19
CA SER A 34 -45.57 -28.35 5.59
C SER A 34 -45.80 -29.60 6.44
N SER A 35 -45.27 -29.61 7.67
CA SER A 35 -45.82 -30.46 8.73
C SER A 35 -45.74 -29.72 10.06
N ARG A 36 -46.93 -29.30 10.51
CA ARG A 36 -47.22 -28.81 11.86
C ARG A 36 -47.12 -29.99 12.84
N ALA A 37 -46.40 -29.82 13.93
CA ALA A 37 -46.51 -30.70 15.09
C ALA A 37 -47.36 -29.99 16.16
N PHE A 38 -48.52 -30.57 16.43
CA PHE A 38 -49.33 -30.30 17.61
C PHE A 38 -48.77 -31.14 18.76
N THR A 39 -48.55 -30.54 19.93
CA THR A 39 -48.46 -31.27 21.19
C THR A 39 -49.52 -30.74 22.15
N ASP A 40 -50.42 -31.66 22.46
CA ASP A 40 -51.46 -31.62 23.47
C ASP A 40 -50.86 -31.63 24.89
N ALA A 41 -51.42 -30.86 25.81
CA ALA A 41 -51.21 -31.03 27.24
C ALA A 41 -52.28 -30.28 28.07
N SER A 42 -53.39 -30.98 28.26
CA SER A 42 -54.10 -31.21 29.52
C SER A 42 -54.42 -30.03 30.45
N ALA A 43 -55.73 -29.78 30.54
CA ALA A 43 -56.40 -28.90 31.48
C ALA A 43 -56.23 -29.31 32.95
N ARG A 44 -56.16 -28.29 33.83
CA ARG A 44 -56.58 -28.39 35.24
C ARG A 44 -57.49 -27.21 35.57
N HIS A 45 -58.67 -27.54 36.09
CA HIS A 45 -59.71 -26.62 36.47
C HIS A 45 -59.40 -25.94 37.81
N THR A 46 -59.60 -24.62 37.88
CA THR A 46 -59.80 -23.88 39.13
C THR A 46 -60.94 -22.88 38.98
N THR A 47 -61.60 -22.67 40.10
CA THR A 47 -62.98 -22.23 40.30
C THR A 47 -63.26 -20.75 40.02
N LEU A 48 -64.52 -20.50 39.69
CA LEU A 48 -65.17 -19.22 39.41
C LEU A 48 -64.92 -18.13 40.46
N SER A 49 -64.62 -16.91 40.00
CA SER A 49 -64.99 -15.67 40.67
C SER A 49 -65.49 -14.68 39.63
N SER A 50 -66.76 -14.28 39.77
CA SER A 50 -67.48 -13.38 38.88
C SER A 50 -67.12 -11.93 39.20
N HIS A 51 -66.50 -11.22 38.26
CA HIS A 51 -66.58 -9.76 38.19
C HIS A 51 -66.85 -9.34 36.74
N SER A 52 -68.03 -8.75 36.56
CA SER A 52 -68.49 -8.17 35.31
C SER A 52 -67.67 -6.92 35.00
N GLN A 53 -66.83 -6.96 33.96
CA GLN A 53 -66.45 -5.77 33.21
C GLN A 53 -66.63 -6.03 31.72
N ARG A 54 -67.67 -5.41 31.15
CA ARG A 54 -67.81 -5.24 29.71
C ARG A 54 -66.67 -4.36 29.21
N ARG A 55 -65.56 -4.96 28.75
CA ARG A 55 -64.56 -4.26 27.94
C ARG A 55 -64.79 -4.61 26.47
N ARG A 56 -65.20 -3.58 25.72
CA ARG A 56 -65.31 -3.58 24.26
C ARG A 56 -63.92 -3.85 23.67
N PRO A 57 -63.71 -4.87 22.81
CA PRO A 57 -62.41 -5.06 22.19
C PRO A 57 -62.18 -3.92 21.19
N SER A 58 -61.17 -3.08 21.44
CA SER A 58 -60.69 -2.09 20.49
C SER A 58 -59.76 -2.81 19.52
N LEU A 59 -60.12 -2.87 18.24
CA LEU A 59 -59.25 -3.37 17.19
C LEU A 59 -58.08 -2.39 17.03
N ALA A 60 -56.88 -2.82 17.44
CA ALA A 60 -55.66 -2.09 17.13
C ALA A 60 -55.40 -2.15 15.62
N PRO A 61 -55.10 -1.03 14.95
CA PRO A 61 -54.76 -1.05 13.54
C PRO A 61 -53.44 -1.80 13.36
N LEU A 62 -53.43 -2.79 12.45
CA LEU A 62 -52.23 -3.50 12.03
C LEU A 62 -51.26 -2.49 11.40
N THR A 63 -50.31 -2.02 12.19
CA THR A 63 -49.18 -1.25 11.69
C THR A 63 -48.35 -2.21 10.86
N GLN A 64 -48.34 -2.05 9.54
CA GLN A 64 -47.45 -2.81 8.67
C GLN A 64 -46.01 -2.55 9.14
N PRO A 65 -45.18 -3.58 9.35
CA PRO A 65 -43.77 -3.35 9.60
C PRO A 65 -43.21 -2.67 8.35
N ALA A 66 -42.68 -1.46 8.53
CA ALA A 66 -41.98 -0.75 7.48
C ALA A 66 -40.94 -1.69 6.87
N TYR A 67 -40.97 -1.81 5.55
CA TYR A 67 -39.95 -2.53 4.78
C TYR A 67 -38.59 -2.03 5.25
N ARG A 68 -37.85 -2.90 5.95
CA ARG A 68 -36.45 -2.62 6.32
C ARG A 68 -35.70 -2.56 5.00
N GLN A 69 -35.42 -1.36 4.53
CA GLN A 69 -34.58 -1.15 3.36
C GLN A 69 -33.25 -1.83 3.67
N THR A 70 -33.00 -2.98 3.02
CA THR A 70 -31.65 -3.54 2.99
C THR A 70 -30.75 -2.46 2.41
N PRO A 71 -29.64 -2.11 3.08
CA PRO A 71 -28.71 -1.14 2.52
C PRO A 71 -28.32 -1.61 1.10
N PRO A 72 -28.16 -0.69 0.14
CA PRO A 72 -27.76 -1.06 -1.20
C PRO A 72 -26.47 -1.87 -1.09
N ALA A 73 -26.44 -3.07 -1.69
CA ALA A 73 -25.21 -3.83 -1.83
C ALA A 73 -24.25 -2.96 -2.67
N THR A 74 -23.34 -2.28 -1.99
CA THR A 74 -22.34 -1.42 -2.62
C THR A 74 -21.50 -2.30 -3.53
N ARG A 75 -21.52 -1.94 -4.82
CA ARG A 75 -20.82 -2.67 -5.86
C ARG A 75 -19.33 -2.71 -5.51
N THR A 76 -18.75 -3.90 -5.73
CA THR A 76 -17.33 -4.24 -5.59
C THR A 76 -16.42 -3.04 -5.90
N ILE A 77 -15.56 -2.68 -4.95
CA ILE A 77 -14.56 -1.63 -5.13
C ILE A 77 -13.67 -1.98 -6.33
N PHE A 78 -13.43 -1.00 -7.20
CA PHE A 78 -12.53 -1.14 -8.34
C PHE A 78 -11.24 -0.37 -8.05
N ILE A 79 -10.20 -1.10 -7.66
CA ILE A 79 -8.86 -0.57 -7.46
C ILE A 79 -8.14 -0.60 -8.81
N GLN A 80 -7.65 0.56 -9.27
CA GLN A 80 -6.79 0.65 -10.46
C GLN A 80 -5.33 0.45 -10.06
N THR A 81 -4.54 -0.19 -10.92
CA THR A 81 -3.09 -0.22 -10.76
C THR A 81 -2.40 0.54 -11.88
N GLU A 82 -1.44 1.37 -11.50
CA GLU A 82 -0.56 2.12 -12.40
C GLU A 82 0.87 1.62 -12.19
N ASP A 83 1.56 1.30 -13.28
CA ASP A 83 2.97 0.93 -13.22
C ASP A 83 3.82 2.17 -12.93
N THR A 84 4.91 2.00 -12.18
CA THR A 84 5.87 3.06 -11.91
C THR A 84 7.16 2.81 -12.70
N PRO A 85 8.05 3.80 -12.86
CA PRO A 85 9.38 3.57 -13.44
C PRO A 85 10.23 2.56 -12.67
N ASN A 86 9.87 2.24 -11.42
CA ASN A 86 10.51 1.24 -10.59
C ASN A 86 9.78 -0.11 -10.72
N ALA A 87 10.47 -1.14 -11.22
CA ALA A 87 9.89 -2.48 -11.39
C ALA A 87 9.42 -3.13 -10.07
N ASP A 88 10.00 -2.71 -8.95
CA ASP A 88 9.69 -3.22 -7.62
C ASP A 88 8.64 -2.38 -6.89
N ALA A 89 8.15 -1.29 -7.49
CA ALA A 89 7.08 -0.48 -6.91
C ALA A 89 5.85 -0.43 -7.84
N LEU A 90 4.66 -0.63 -7.26
CA LEU A 90 3.39 -0.57 -7.97
C LEU A 90 2.42 0.35 -7.25
N LYS A 91 1.74 1.20 -8.01
CA LYS A 91 0.80 2.19 -7.50
C LYS A 91 -0.63 1.66 -7.60
N PHE A 92 -1.36 1.74 -6.49
CA PHE A 92 -2.73 1.28 -6.32
C PHE A 92 -3.64 2.48 -6.04
N ARG A 93 -4.68 2.66 -6.86
CA ARG A 93 -5.67 3.73 -6.74
C ARG A 93 -7.03 3.15 -6.38
N PRO A 94 -7.43 3.18 -5.10
CA PRO A 94 -8.71 2.66 -4.67
C PRO A 94 -9.90 3.54 -5.06
N ASN A 95 -9.68 4.67 -5.74
CA ASN A 95 -10.68 5.72 -5.99
C ASN A 95 -11.30 6.27 -4.69
N HIS A 96 -10.50 6.32 -3.64
CA HIS A 96 -10.86 6.84 -2.32
C HIS A 96 -9.68 7.67 -1.78
N GLU A 97 -9.98 8.65 -0.94
CA GLU A 97 -8.95 9.43 -0.24
C GLU A 97 -8.22 8.51 0.76
N VAL A 98 -6.91 8.37 0.58
CA VAL A 98 -6.06 7.51 1.43
C VAL A 98 -5.62 8.30 2.65
N LEU A 99 -5.12 9.52 2.42
CA LEU A 99 -4.82 10.49 3.46
C LEU A 99 -6.00 11.45 3.65
N PRO A 100 -6.37 11.78 4.90
CA PRO A 100 -7.36 12.81 5.18
C PRO A 100 -6.98 14.17 4.54
N LYS A 101 -7.97 14.98 4.17
CA LYS A 101 -7.72 16.32 3.58
C LYS A 101 -6.95 17.26 4.50
N ASP A 102 -7.22 17.14 5.79
CA ASP A 102 -6.58 17.93 6.84
C ASP A 102 -5.28 17.27 7.33
N PHE A 103 -4.76 16.27 6.60
CA PHE A 103 -3.54 15.59 7.01
C PHE A 103 -2.36 16.57 6.95
N PRO A 104 -1.51 16.57 7.99
CA PRO A 104 -0.35 17.44 8.13
C PRO A 104 0.60 17.49 6.91
N SER A 105 0.74 16.37 6.22
CA SER A 105 1.66 16.21 5.08
C SER A 105 0.89 15.80 3.83
N SER A 106 1.56 15.82 2.68
CA SER A 106 1.01 15.31 1.40
C SER A 106 1.25 13.82 1.22
N PHE A 107 2.11 13.24 2.04
CA PHE A 107 2.49 11.84 2.00
C PHE A 107 2.70 11.27 3.40
N LEU A 108 2.68 9.94 3.50
CA LEU A 108 3.05 9.18 4.68
C LEU A 108 3.74 7.89 4.25
N GLU A 109 4.87 7.55 4.86
CA GLU A 109 5.70 6.44 4.43
C GLU A 109 6.02 5.51 5.60
N TYR A 110 5.90 4.20 5.36
CA TYR A 110 6.21 3.15 6.31
C TYR A 110 7.30 2.24 5.74
N MET A 111 8.47 2.26 6.40
CA MET A 111 9.63 1.45 6.02
C MET A 111 9.80 0.20 6.89
N THR A 112 9.21 0.21 8.08
CA THR A 112 9.31 -0.90 9.02
C THR A 112 7.92 -1.26 9.56
N ALA A 113 7.69 -2.53 9.88
CA ALA A 113 6.45 -2.96 10.53
C ALA A 113 6.21 -2.26 11.89
N ARG A 114 7.27 -1.77 12.53
CA ARG A 114 7.14 -0.98 13.78
C ARG A 114 6.52 0.39 13.49
N SER A 115 6.93 1.06 12.41
CA SER A 115 6.43 2.39 12.03
C SER A 115 4.92 2.41 11.77
N THR A 116 4.31 1.28 11.38
CA THR A 116 2.86 1.22 11.09
C THR A 116 1.99 1.25 12.34
N ILE A 117 2.54 0.97 13.52
CA ILE A 117 1.83 0.94 14.80
C ILE A 117 2.31 2.07 15.73
N ALA A 118 3.52 2.60 15.47
CA ALA A 118 4.07 3.71 16.24
C ALA A 118 3.25 5.00 16.02
N PRO A 119 3.03 5.79 17.09
CA PRO A 119 2.58 7.18 16.94
C PRO A 119 3.58 8.02 16.12
N PRO A 120 3.14 9.15 15.53
CA PRO A 120 1.83 9.79 15.64
C PRO A 120 0.78 9.22 14.67
N HIS A 121 1.18 8.48 13.62
CA HIS A 121 0.27 8.06 12.56
C HIS A 121 0.22 6.53 12.37
N PRO A 122 -0.33 5.76 13.33
CA PRO A 122 -0.55 4.35 13.12
C PRO A 122 -1.59 4.08 12.03
N SER A 123 -1.32 3.11 11.16
CA SER A 123 -2.22 2.67 10.09
C SER A 123 -2.41 1.15 10.16
N PRO A 124 -3.63 0.67 10.52
CA PRO A 124 -3.96 -0.75 10.46
C PRO A 124 -3.82 -1.33 9.05
N LEU A 125 -4.15 -0.54 8.02
CA LEU A 125 -3.97 -0.93 6.62
C LEU A 125 -2.48 -1.14 6.30
N ALA A 126 -1.61 -0.21 6.71
CA ALA A 126 -0.18 -0.33 6.45
C ALA A 126 0.41 -1.54 7.18
N ALA A 127 -0.02 -1.79 8.42
CA ALA A 127 0.41 -2.96 9.18
C ALA A 127 0.06 -4.28 8.49
N GLN A 128 -1.14 -4.37 7.90
CA GLN A 128 -1.55 -5.56 7.14
C GLN A 128 -0.77 -5.70 5.83
N LEU A 129 -0.57 -4.60 5.10
CA LEU A 129 0.19 -4.60 3.85
C LEU A 129 1.67 -4.97 4.07
N MET A 130 2.29 -4.48 5.14
CA MET A 130 3.67 -4.84 5.52
C MET A 130 3.81 -6.29 5.98
N ASN A 131 2.71 -6.97 6.31
CA ASN A 131 2.71 -8.38 6.69
C ASN A 131 2.58 -9.32 5.47
N VAL A 132 2.32 -8.78 4.28
CA VAL A 132 2.33 -9.55 3.02
C VAL A 132 3.77 -9.97 2.70
N GLU A 133 3.94 -11.24 2.33
CA GLU A 133 5.26 -11.79 2.02
C GLU A 133 5.88 -11.05 0.82
N GLY A 134 7.10 -10.54 1.02
CA GLY A 134 7.86 -9.83 -0.01
C GLY A 134 7.57 -8.33 -0.10
N VAL A 135 6.67 -7.75 0.70
CA VAL A 135 6.50 -6.28 0.79
C VAL A 135 7.61 -5.69 1.67
N THR A 136 8.29 -4.65 1.16
CA THR A 136 9.39 -3.97 1.86
C THR A 136 8.97 -2.62 2.44
N SER A 137 8.10 -1.90 1.76
CA SER A 137 7.61 -0.60 2.23
C SER A 137 6.26 -0.24 1.63
N VAL A 138 5.53 0.59 2.36
CA VAL A 138 4.21 1.10 1.96
C VAL A 138 4.24 2.62 2.03
N PHE A 139 3.86 3.27 0.94
CA PHE A 139 3.82 4.71 0.80
C PHE A 139 2.39 5.16 0.47
N TYR A 140 1.89 6.14 1.20
CA TYR A 140 0.59 6.76 0.99
C TYR A 140 0.77 8.13 0.36
N GLY A 141 0.15 8.32 -0.80
CA GLY A 141 -0.16 9.64 -1.34
C GLY A 141 -1.56 10.09 -0.94
N LYS A 142 -2.03 11.19 -1.51
CA LYS A 142 -3.36 11.77 -1.24
C LYS A 142 -4.49 10.76 -1.53
N ASP A 143 -4.48 10.13 -2.70
CA ASP A 143 -5.53 9.27 -3.22
C ASP A 143 -5.01 7.91 -3.75
N TYR A 144 -3.75 7.58 -3.46
CA TYR A 144 -3.10 6.36 -3.93
C TYR A 144 -2.17 5.76 -2.88
N ILE A 145 -1.90 4.47 -3.03
CA ILE A 145 -0.97 3.70 -2.21
C ILE A 145 0.08 3.11 -3.14
N THR A 146 1.36 3.41 -2.91
CA THR A 146 2.47 2.75 -3.58
C THR A 146 3.01 1.67 -2.66
N VAL A 147 3.06 0.43 -3.16
CA VAL A 147 3.68 -0.69 -2.45
C VAL A 147 5.00 -1.02 -3.12
N THR A 148 6.07 -1.09 -2.35
CA THR A 148 7.37 -1.57 -2.82
C THR A 148 7.57 -2.99 -2.32
N LYS A 149 7.98 -3.88 -3.22
CA LYS A 149 8.30 -5.27 -2.91
C LYS A 149 9.81 -5.52 -3.01
N SER A 150 10.24 -6.66 -2.50
CA SER A 150 11.57 -7.19 -2.74
C SER A 150 11.69 -7.69 -4.18
N SER A 151 12.90 -7.59 -4.74
CA SER A 151 13.19 -7.91 -6.14
C SER A 151 13.13 -9.41 -6.46
N ASP A 152 13.22 -10.26 -5.44
CA ASP A 152 13.11 -11.72 -5.52
C ASP A 152 11.66 -12.22 -5.69
N THR A 153 10.69 -11.47 -5.18
CA THR A 153 9.28 -11.87 -5.18
C THR A 153 8.55 -11.34 -6.42
N PRO A 154 7.82 -12.17 -7.19
CA PRO A 154 7.07 -11.67 -8.35
C PRO A 154 5.72 -11.04 -7.95
N TRP A 155 5.31 -10.00 -8.69
CA TRP A 155 4.03 -9.30 -8.46
C TRP A 155 2.79 -10.19 -8.54
N ALA A 156 2.86 -11.36 -9.20
CA ALA A 156 1.74 -12.30 -9.29
C ALA A 156 1.29 -12.85 -7.93
N HIS A 157 2.18 -12.89 -6.93
CA HIS A 157 1.85 -13.32 -5.57
C HIS A 157 1.45 -12.14 -4.67
N VAL A 158 2.14 -11.01 -4.78
CA VAL A 158 1.90 -9.83 -3.93
C VAL A 158 0.61 -9.11 -4.33
N LYS A 159 0.35 -8.95 -5.63
CA LYS A 159 -0.76 -8.14 -6.14
C LYS A 159 -2.13 -8.64 -5.64
N PRO A 160 -2.50 -9.93 -5.73
CA PRO A 160 -3.79 -10.40 -5.24
C PRO A 160 -4.02 -10.14 -3.74
N GLU A 161 -2.99 -10.32 -2.90
CA GLU A 161 -3.09 -10.09 -1.46
C GLU A 161 -3.29 -8.60 -1.12
N VAL A 162 -2.47 -7.73 -1.73
CA VAL A 162 -2.60 -6.27 -1.57
C VAL A 162 -3.99 -5.79 -2.00
N PHE A 163 -4.52 -6.30 -3.11
CA PHE A 163 -5.87 -5.98 -3.57
C PHE A 163 -6.94 -6.37 -2.54
N SER A 164 -6.82 -7.56 -1.96
CA SER A 164 -7.78 -8.04 -0.95
C SER A 164 -7.78 -7.12 0.27
N ILE A 165 -6.59 -6.80 0.78
CA ILE A 165 -6.41 -5.98 1.99
C ILE A 165 -6.94 -4.55 1.77
N ILE A 166 -6.58 -3.90 0.65
CA ILE A 166 -7.07 -2.55 0.35
C ILE A 166 -8.59 -2.56 0.17
N SER A 167 -9.13 -3.57 -0.53
CA SER A 167 -10.59 -3.68 -0.75
C SER A 167 -11.33 -3.84 0.57
N GLU A 168 -10.82 -4.67 1.49
CA GLU A 168 -11.39 -4.86 2.82
C GLU A 168 -11.34 -3.56 3.62
N ALA A 169 -10.19 -2.89 3.69
CA ALA A 169 -10.04 -1.65 4.44
C ALA A 169 -11.00 -0.56 3.96
N VAL A 170 -11.09 -0.33 2.65
CA VAL A 170 -11.98 0.69 2.08
C VAL A 170 -13.46 0.29 2.24
N THR A 171 -13.80 -0.99 2.11
CA THR A 171 -15.20 -1.46 2.30
C THR A 171 -15.63 -1.42 3.76
N SER A 172 -14.71 -1.66 4.70
CA SER A 172 -14.98 -1.65 6.14
C SER A 172 -15.37 -0.27 6.67
N GLY A 173 -14.99 0.80 5.96
CA GLY A 173 -15.20 2.18 6.37
C GLY A 173 -14.39 2.62 7.58
N GLN A 174 -13.40 1.82 8.01
CA GLN A 174 -12.48 2.22 9.08
C GLN A 174 -11.51 3.29 8.57
N PRO A 175 -11.02 4.19 9.46
CA PRO A 175 -9.98 5.15 9.09
C PRO A 175 -8.72 4.42 8.61
N ILE A 176 -8.22 4.80 7.44
CA ILE A 176 -7.00 4.21 6.85
C ILE A 176 -5.75 4.62 7.66
N VAL A 177 -5.72 5.86 8.14
CA VAL A 177 -4.67 6.41 9.02
C VAL A 177 -5.34 6.95 10.28
N ASN A 178 -4.85 6.53 11.44
CA ASN A 178 -5.24 7.09 12.72
C ASN A 178 -4.17 8.09 13.15
N THR A 179 -4.57 9.27 13.63
CA THR A 179 -3.65 10.23 14.23
C THR A 179 -3.80 10.18 15.75
N ILE A 180 -2.72 9.81 16.44
CA ILE A 180 -2.61 9.83 17.89
C ILE A 180 -1.76 11.04 18.25
N GLU A 181 -2.37 12.05 18.87
CA GLU A 181 -1.63 13.17 19.45
C GLU A 181 -0.79 12.66 20.62
N ASN A 182 0.52 12.52 20.41
CA ASN A 182 1.44 12.22 21.50
C ASN A 182 1.57 13.44 22.42
N LYS A 183 0.93 13.39 23.59
CA LYS A 183 1.47 14.09 24.76
C LYS A 183 2.74 13.35 25.18
N THR A 184 3.88 14.04 25.09
CA THR A 184 5.23 13.67 25.55
C THR A 184 6.11 13.06 24.45
N GLY A 185 7.29 13.65 24.27
CA GLY A 185 8.17 13.51 23.12
C GLY A 185 8.76 12.11 22.93
N GLU A 186 8.57 11.60 21.72
CA GLU A 186 9.42 10.64 21.03
C GLU A 186 9.13 10.84 19.54
N ASP A 187 10.19 11.02 18.76
CA ASP A 187 10.21 11.42 17.35
C ASP A 187 9.50 10.41 16.44
N GLY A 188 8.18 10.50 16.40
CA GLY A 188 7.33 9.72 15.54
C GLY A 188 7.07 10.47 14.23
N GLN A 189 7.42 9.81 13.13
CA GLN A 189 7.21 10.25 11.75
C GLN A 189 5.78 10.72 11.51
N GLY A 190 5.64 12.03 11.35
CA GLY A 190 4.33 12.63 11.16
C GLY A 190 4.19 14.09 11.54
N SER A 191 5.24 14.89 11.34
CA SER A 191 5.08 16.34 11.46
C SER A 191 4.49 16.92 10.19
N ALA A 192 3.49 17.76 10.41
CA ALA A 192 2.90 18.64 9.43
C ALA A 192 3.94 19.54 8.81
N SER A 193 3.75 19.77 7.51
CA SER A 193 4.03 21.02 6.82
C SER A 193 4.96 21.99 7.55
N SER A 194 6.17 22.12 6.99
CA SER A 194 7.16 23.19 7.22
C SER A 194 7.75 23.25 8.64
N GLU A 195 9.02 23.60 8.72
CA GLU A 195 9.74 24.00 9.96
C GLU A 195 10.31 22.91 10.89
N ALA A 196 10.01 21.63 10.73
CA ALA A 196 10.72 20.59 11.49
C ALA A 196 12.02 20.20 10.78
N GLU A 197 13.08 20.97 11.04
CA GLU A 197 14.50 20.63 10.78
C GLU A 197 15.02 20.83 9.34
N ALA A 198 14.34 21.63 8.52
CA ALA A 198 14.98 22.13 7.30
C ALA A 198 16.09 23.12 7.69
N THR A 199 17.35 22.77 7.44
CA THR A 199 18.49 23.60 7.84
C THR A 199 18.86 24.55 6.71
N TYR A 200 18.65 25.85 6.92
CA TYR A 200 19.11 26.92 6.02
C TYR A 200 19.41 28.18 6.81
N ALA A 201 20.22 29.07 6.22
CA ALA A 201 20.56 30.35 6.83
C ALA A 201 19.41 31.36 6.63
N PRO A 202 19.15 32.27 7.57
CA PRO A 202 18.06 33.23 7.46
C PRO A 202 18.19 34.17 6.25
N GLU A 203 19.42 34.41 5.77
CA GLU A 203 19.68 35.14 4.54
C GLU A 203 19.17 34.43 3.27
N ASP A 204 19.00 33.11 3.30
CA ASP A 204 18.59 32.30 2.16
C ASP A 204 17.07 32.02 2.14
N GLU A 205 16.30 32.61 3.06
CA GLU A 205 14.85 32.34 3.20
C GLU A 205 14.07 32.63 1.91
N GLU A 206 14.40 33.70 1.20
CA GLU A 206 13.78 34.03 -0.10
C GLU A 206 14.09 32.97 -1.16
N ILE A 207 15.34 32.49 -1.21
CA ILE A 207 15.79 31.45 -2.14
C ILE A 207 15.09 30.13 -1.81
N VAL A 208 15.01 29.77 -0.54
CA VAL A 208 14.30 28.57 -0.07
C VAL A 208 12.83 28.63 -0.43
N GLY A 209 12.18 29.80 -0.30
CA GLY A 209 10.81 30.02 -0.75
C GLY A 209 10.63 29.72 -2.24
N MET A 210 11.53 30.24 -3.08
CA MET A 210 11.51 29.95 -4.53
C MET A 210 11.75 28.46 -4.84
N ILE A 211 12.69 27.82 -4.14
CA ILE A 211 12.95 26.38 -4.28
C ILE A 211 11.69 25.59 -3.95
N GLN A 212 11.07 25.85 -2.80
CA GLN A 212 9.88 25.13 -2.37
C GLN A 212 8.70 25.34 -3.33
N GLU A 213 8.49 26.56 -3.84
CA GLU A 213 7.46 26.84 -4.84
C GLU A 213 7.70 26.04 -6.14
N LEU A 214 8.93 26.02 -6.65
CA LEU A 214 9.26 25.27 -7.85
C LEU A 214 9.07 23.76 -7.66
N LEU A 215 9.47 23.25 -6.49
CA LEU A 215 9.28 21.85 -6.13
C LEU A 215 7.79 21.49 -6.14
N GLU A 216 6.95 22.26 -5.43
CA GLU A 216 5.51 21.99 -5.31
C GLU A 216 4.77 22.12 -6.65
N THR A 217 5.08 23.15 -7.43
CA THR A 217 4.29 23.49 -8.62
C THR A 217 4.67 22.67 -9.85
N ARG A 218 5.91 22.20 -9.97
CA ARG A 218 6.41 21.57 -11.21
C ARG A 218 7.00 20.19 -11.02
N ILE A 219 7.76 19.97 -9.94
CA ILE A 219 8.54 18.74 -9.76
C ILE A 219 7.68 17.66 -9.09
N ARG A 220 7.04 17.99 -7.96
CA ARG A 220 6.21 17.04 -7.20
C ARG A 220 5.07 16.42 -8.01
N PRO A 221 4.35 17.14 -8.90
CA PRO A 221 3.30 16.51 -9.72
C PRO A 221 3.82 15.34 -10.56
N ALA A 222 4.96 15.50 -11.22
CA ALA A 222 5.56 14.43 -12.03
C ALA A 222 6.03 13.24 -11.16
N ILE A 223 6.61 13.52 -10.00
CA ILE A 223 7.11 12.48 -9.08
C ILE A 223 5.95 11.70 -8.44
N GLN A 224 4.85 12.37 -8.10
CA GLN A 224 3.65 11.74 -7.55
C GLN A 224 2.90 10.91 -8.60
N GLU A 225 2.99 11.29 -9.89
CA GLU A 225 2.53 10.42 -10.98
C GLU A 225 3.29 9.10 -10.97
N ASP A 226 4.61 9.16 -10.82
CA ASP A 226 5.51 8.00 -10.67
C ASP A 226 5.38 7.25 -9.33
N GLY A 227 4.51 7.70 -8.43
CA GLY A 227 4.21 7.02 -7.16
C GLY A 227 5.24 7.26 -6.05
N GLY A 228 6.05 8.31 -6.15
CA GLY A 228 6.96 8.77 -5.10
C GLY A 228 6.65 10.19 -4.63
N ASP A 229 7.55 10.73 -3.82
CA ASP A 229 7.54 12.15 -3.46
C ASP A 229 8.95 12.61 -3.08
N ILE A 230 9.10 13.90 -2.81
CA ILE A 230 10.34 14.51 -2.34
C ILE A 230 10.09 15.35 -1.10
N GLU A 231 11.08 15.35 -0.21
CA GLU A 231 11.08 16.10 1.04
C GLU A 231 12.29 17.04 1.03
N PHE A 232 12.05 18.34 1.21
CA PHE A 232 13.12 19.31 1.34
C PHE A 232 13.73 19.25 2.75
N ARG A 233 15.06 19.11 2.83
CA ARG A 233 15.81 18.98 4.09
C ARG A 233 16.70 20.18 4.40
N GLY A 234 16.94 21.05 3.43
CA GLY A 234 17.67 22.30 3.67
C GLY A 234 18.42 22.80 2.45
N PHE A 235 19.07 23.94 2.65
CA PHE A 235 19.86 24.61 1.61
C PHE A 235 21.08 25.25 2.24
N HIS A 236 22.26 24.94 1.70
CA HIS A 236 23.53 25.50 2.17
C HIS A 236 24.57 25.56 1.05
N ASP A 237 25.33 26.65 0.96
CA ASP A 237 26.41 26.83 -0.03
C ASP A 237 26.00 26.64 -1.51
N GLY A 238 24.72 26.84 -1.83
CA GLY A 238 24.16 26.57 -3.16
C GLY A 238 23.78 25.10 -3.40
N GLN A 239 23.83 24.25 -2.39
CA GLN A 239 23.41 22.85 -2.45
C GLN A 239 22.04 22.67 -1.82
N VAL A 240 21.09 22.12 -2.60
CA VAL A 240 19.74 21.77 -2.14
C VAL A 240 19.76 20.34 -1.61
N MET A 241 19.45 20.15 -0.33
CA MET A 241 19.34 18.84 0.29
C MET A 241 17.90 18.33 0.16
N LEU A 242 17.73 17.24 -0.58
CA LEU A 242 16.44 16.60 -0.81
C LEU A 242 16.46 15.15 -0.34
N LYS A 243 15.35 14.68 0.20
CA LYS A 243 15.12 13.27 0.47
C LYS A 243 14.05 12.73 -0.48
N LEU A 244 14.39 11.64 -1.16
CA LEU A 244 13.45 10.92 -2.04
C LEU A 244 12.60 9.94 -1.22
N ARG A 245 11.30 9.86 -1.53
CA ARG A 245 10.29 9.04 -0.85
C ARG A 245 9.53 8.16 -1.85
N GLY A 246 8.94 7.07 -1.36
CA GLY A 246 8.12 6.15 -2.16
C GLY A 246 8.92 5.41 -3.24
N ALA A 247 8.34 5.27 -4.44
CA ALA A 247 8.94 4.51 -5.54
C ALA A 247 10.33 5.02 -5.96
N CYS A 248 10.60 6.32 -5.79
CA CYS A 248 11.85 6.97 -6.18
C CYS A 248 13.05 6.60 -5.28
N ARG A 249 12.79 6.05 -4.09
CA ARG A 249 13.83 5.74 -3.11
C ARG A 249 14.67 4.52 -3.50
N THR A 250 14.05 3.48 -4.04
CA THR A 250 14.67 2.15 -4.24
C THR A 250 15.10 1.87 -5.67
N CYS A 251 15.12 2.88 -6.54
CA CYS A 251 15.39 2.68 -7.96
C CYS A 251 16.75 3.26 -8.36
N ASP A 252 17.83 2.50 -8.20
CA ASP A 252 19.21 2.98 -8.46
C ASP A 252 19.40 3.63 -9.83
N SER A 253 18.80 3.06 -10.89
CA SER A 253 18.87 3.60 -12.25
C SER A 253 18.14 4.94 -12.39
N SER A 254 17.05 5.12 -11.65
CA SER A 254 16.17 6.28 -11.77
C SER A 254 16.53 7.36 -10.76
N THR A 255 17.14 7.03 -9.63
CA THR A 255 17.59 7.98 -8.60
C THR A 255 18.57 8.99 -9.17
N VAL A 256 19.60 8.53 -9.91
CA VAL A 256 20.58 9.44 -10.54
C VAL A 256 19.93 10.30 -11.62
N THR A 257 19.08 9.71 -12.46
CA THR A 257 18.41 10.41 -13.55
C THR A 257 17.44 11.48 -13.03
N LEU A 258 16.64 11.12 -12.02
CA LEU A 258 15.69 12.01 -11.37
C LEU A 258 16.41 13.15 -10.66
N LYS A 259 17.46 12.84 -9.90
CA LYS A 259 18.31 13.84 -9.25
C LYS A 259 18.85 14.85 -10.27
N ASN A 260 19.44 14.39 -11.36
CA ASN A 260 20.00 15.25 -12.39
C ASN A 260 18.91 16.10 -13.07
N GLY A 261 17.70 15.56 -13.25
CA GLY A 261 16.56 16.30 -13.77
C GLY A 261 16.11 17.44 -12.84
N ILE A 262 15.98 17.15 -11.55
CA ILE A 262 15.64 18.13 -10.51
C ILE A 262 16.71 19.21 -10.42
N GLU A 263 17.99 18.81 -10.40
CA GLU A 263 19.14 19.70 -10.35
C GLU A 263 19.16 20.65 -11.56
N SER A 264 19.02 20.11 -12.77
CA SER A 264 18.98 20.91 -14.00
C SER A 264 17.83 21.92 -14.00
N MET A 265 16.67 21.55 -13.47
CA MET A 265 15.54 22.45 -13.35
C MET A 265 15.77 23.55 -12.32
N LEU A 266 16.25 23.22 -11.13
CA LEU A 266 16.50 24.21 -10.07
C LEU A 266 17.57 25.21 -10.49
N MET A 267 18.69 24.74 -11.05
CA MET A 267 19.76 25.61 -11.55
C MET A 267 19.32 26.52 -12.71
N HIS A 268 18.29 26.13 -13.47
CA HIS A 268 17.77 26.94 -14.56
C HIS A 268 16.91 28.11 -14.06
N TYR A 269 16.17 27.90 -12.97
CA TYR A 269 15.25 28.91 -12.41
C TYR A 269 15.87 29.75 -11.29
N ILE A 270 16.91 29.26 -10.62
CA ILE A 270 17.53 29.87 -9.44
C ILE A 270 19.04 29.81 -9.62
N GLU A 271 19.67 30.97 -9.84
CA GLU A 271 21.11 31.07 -10.17
C GLU A 271 22.02 30.73 -8.98
N GLU A 272 21.50 30.87 -7.76
CA GLU A 272 22.18 30.57 -6.50
C GLU A 272 22.30 29.06 -6.24
N VAL A 273 21.44 28.26 -6.87
CA VAL A 273 21.51 26.80 -6.80
C VAL A 273 22.62 26.30 -7.72
N LYS A 274 23.61 25.64 -7.12
CA LYS A 274 24.76 25.02 -7.81
C LYS A 274 24.60 23.52 -7.97
N GLY A 275 23.76 22.88 -7.17
CA GLY A 275 23.56 21.44 -7.20
C GLY A 275 22.49 20.94 -6.23
N VAL A 276 22.20 19.65 -6.35
CA VAL A 276 21.29 18.93 -5.46
C VAL A 276 22.06 17.79 -4.80
N GLN A 277 21.80 17.55 -3.52
CA GLN A 277 22.31 16.41 -2.78
C GLN A 277 21.14 15.60 -2.22
N GLN A 278 21.17 14.29 -2.50
CA GLN A 278 20.25 13.37 -1.84
C GLN A 278 20.75 13.09 -0.43
N VAL A 279 19.89 13.26 0.55
CA VAL A 279 20.15 12.91 1.96
C VAL A 279 19.26 11.76 2.39
N LEU A 280 19.78 10.92 3.27
CA LEU A 280 19.07 9.79 3.87
C LEU A 280 18.84 10.10 5.35
N ASP A 281 17.91 9.37 6.01
CA ASP A 281 17.78 9.55 7.46
C ASP A 281 19.01 8.98 8.17
N GLN A 282 19.36 9.53 9.34
CA GLN A 282 20.50 9.05 10.13
C GLN A 282 20.42 7.53 10.41
N GLU A 283 19.21 7.01 10.63
CA GLU A 283 18.98 5.57 10.81
C GLU A 283 19.35 4.76 9.57
N GLU A 284 19.03 5.28 8.38
CA GLU A 284 19.35 4.64 7.09
C GLU A 284 20.86 4.72 6.82
N GLU A 285 21.51 5.84 7.14
CA GLU A 285 22.95 5.99 7.04
C GLU A 285 23.69 5.00 7.95
N VAL A 286 23.25 4.86 9.20
CA VAL A 286 23.79 3.89 10.15
C VAL A 286 23.58 2.46 9.63
N ALA A 287 22.38 2.14 9.15
CA ALA A 287 22.08 0.81 8.61
C ALA A 287 22.99 0.45 7.41
N MET A 288 23.21 1.39 6.49
CA MET A 288 24.12 1.19 5.36
C MET A 288 25.57 1.01 5.81
N LEU A 289 26.05 1.86 6.73
CA LEU A 289 27.41 1.73 7.27
C LEU A 289 27.63 0.43 8.04
N GLU A 290 26.61 -0.04 8.78
CA GLU A 290 26.63 -1.33 9.46
C GLU A 290 26.66 -2.48 8.45
N PHE A 291 25.88 -2.38 7.38
CA PHE A 291 25.88 -3.36 6.30
C PHE A 291 27.23 -3.44 5.58
N GLU A 292 27.85 -2.31 5.25
CA GLU A 292 29.19 -2.25 4.65
C GLU A 292 30.25 -2.89 5.57
N LYS A 293 30.22 -2.55 6.87
CA LYS A 293 31.11 -3.16 7.87
C LYS A 293 30.88 -4.68 7.98
N PHE A 294 29.64 -5.14 7.82
CA PHE A 294 29.30 -6.56 7.83
C PHE A 294 29.80 -7.28 6.57
N GLU A 295 29.62 -6.68 5.39
CA GLU A 295 30.18 -7.21 4.14
C GLU A 295 31.71 -7.31 4.20
N GLU A 296 32.38 -6.29 4.72
CA GLU A 296 33.82 -6.28 4.86
C GLU A 296 34.29 -7.41 5.81
N LYS A 297 33.59 -7.62 6.92
CA LYS A 297 33.86 -8.76 7.82
C LYS A 297 33.66 -10.11 7.13
N LEU A 298 32.60 -10.27 6.34
CA LEU A 298 32.38 -11.48 5.55
C LEU A 298 33.48 -11.70 4.50
N ARG A 299 33.93 -10.63 3.83
CA ARG A 299 35.05 -10.68 2.88
C ARG A 299 36.36 -11.04 3.58
N ALA A 300 36.62 -10.49 4.77
CA ALA A 300 37.79 -10.79 5.58
C ALA A 300 37.77 -12.21 6.17
N GLN A 301 36.59 -12.79 6.40
CA GLN A 301 36.44 -14.17 6.92
C GLN A 301 36.49 -15.27 5.86
N GLY A 302 36.58 -14.95 4.56
CA GLY A 302 36.96 -15.87 3.48
C GLY A 302 36.39 -17.31 3.52
N ARG A 303 35.27 -17.54 2.82
CA ARG A 303 34.80 -18.85 2.28
C ARG A 303 34.99 -20.09 3.18
N GLY A 304 33.98 -20.37 4.00
CA GLY A 304 33.58 -21.75 4.32
C GLY A 304 32.31 -22.08 3.56
N THR A 305 32.39 -22.71 2.39
CA THR A 305 31.19 -23.32 1.78
C THR A 305 30.65 -24.39 2.72
N PRO A 306 29.37 -24.37 3.15
CA PRO A 306 28.77 -25.56 3.73
C PRO A 306 28.54 -26.54 2.59
N THR A 307 29.55 -27.34 2.26
CA THR A 307 29.37 -28.54 1.45
C THR A 307 28.46 -29.49 2.23
N THR A 308 27.18 -29.48 1.90
CA THR A 308 26.22 -30.52 2.24
C THR A 308 26.58 -31.77 1.44
N VAL A 309 27.67 -32.45 1.80
CA VAL A 309 27.90 -33.82 1.32
C VAL A 309 27.08 -34.73 2.20
N GLY A 310 25.84 -34.99 1.76
CA GLY A 310 25.10 -36.17 2.17
C GLY A 310 25.94 -37.39 1.82
N LYS A 311 26.53 -38.01 2.83
CA LYS A 311 27.12 -39.35 2.72
C LYS A 311 26.14 -40.34 3.33
N GLY A 312 25.16 -40.74 2.51
CA GLY A 312 24.46 -42.00 2.73
C GLY A 312 25.50 -43.12 2.64
N SER A 313 25.76 -43.77 3.76
CA SER A 313 26.44 -45.06 3.79
C SER A 313 25.37 -46.11 4.06
N LEU A 314 24.87 -46.71 2.99
CA LEU A 314 24.14 -47.96 3.03
C LEU A 314 25.14 -49.12 3.25
N ASP A 315 24.70 -50.04 4.08
CA ASP A 315 25.01 -51.49 4.12
C ASP A 315 26.42 -51.98 4.50
N SER A 316 26.50 -52.58 5.70
CA SER A 316 27.11 -53.90 5.95
C SER A 316 26.93 -54.28 7.43
N ALA A 317 25.96 -55.14 7.74
CA ALA A 317 25.98 -55.97 8.94
C ALA A 317 25.14 -57.25 8.71
N GLU A 318 25.85 -58.32 8.40
CA GLU A 318 25.36 -59.70 8.43
C GLU A 318 25.68 -60.27 9.82
N ALA A 319 24.65 -60.64 10.58
CA ALA A 319 24.61 -61.70 11.60
C ALA A 319 23.20 -61.78 12.22
#